data_AF-A0A9P7KDC2-F1
#
_entry.id   AF-A0A9P7KDC2-F1
#
_cell.length_a   1.000
_cell.length_b   1.000
_cell.length_c   1.000
_cell.angle_alpha   90.00
_cell.angle_beta   90.00
_cell.angle_gamma   90.00
#
_symmetry.space_group_name_H-M   'P 1'
#
loop_
_entity.id
_entity.type
_entity.pdbx_description
1 polymer ?
#
loop_
_entity_poly.entity_id
_entity_poly.type
_entity_poly.pdbx_seq_one_letter_code
_entity_poly.pdbx_strand_id
1 'polypeptide(L)'
;MSDINKASPASSERDTKDEASIDFEKRLAVPLYNAHVDVSGVDERKLLRKLDLALIPWLSFLYLLSFLDRTSIGNAKLYNLNADLHMTDKQYLLTLTTLQGIVQNFSGLMGQFGLYHMSKRLINLTILDLIAMRFLLGVFEAGLFPGVNYYLSCWYKRSEFGIRAAIFFSAATVSGAFGGLLAAGISKMDGVGGKPAWAWIFILEGLATVVAGAASFWIIQDFPDTAKFLTEAERTVVIRRLQSDDQFSAAGEKLKLKYILMSLRDWKTWLGMIVYAGCDAPLYAFSLFLPTIINQLGMLSSKLKKYIGKNNTIIQATRLLLPIF
;
A
#
# COMPACT_ATOMS: atom_id res chain seq x y z
N MET A 1 72.52 -2.64 -6.38
CA MET A 1 71.97 -1.38 -6.92
C MET A 1 72.00 -1.56 -8.44
N SER A 2 70.94 -1.61 -9.23
CA SER A 2 69.48 -1.58 -9.03
C SER A 2 68.93 -1.56 -10.47
N ASP A 3 68.34 -2.65 -10.97
CA ASP A 3 67.66 -2.62 -12.29
C ASP A 3 66.18 -2.95 -12.09
N ILE A 4 65.38 -1.89 -12.04
CA ILE A 4 63.92 -1.93 -12.02
C ILE A 4 63.47 -2.08 -13.47
N ASN A 5 63.05 -3.29 -13.82
CA ASN A 5 62.53 -3.59 -15.15
C ASN A 5 61.09 -3.07 -15.28
N LYS A 6 60.88 -2.22 -16.28
CA LYS A 6 59.62 -1.58 -16.68
C LYS A 6 58.61 -2.65 -17.13
N ALA A 7 57.60 -2.96 -16.33
CA ALA A 7 56.44 -3.72 -16.79
C ALA A 7 55.52 -2.81 -17.64
N SER A 8 55.22 -3.24 -18.85
CA SER A 8 54.38 -2.54 -19.83
C SER A 8 52.90 -2.52 -19.41
N PRO A 9 52.17 -1.39 -19.52
CA PRO A 9 50.75 -1.28 -19.13
C PRO A 9 49.76 -1.97 -20.10
N ALA A 10 50.24 -2.63 -21.15
CA ALA A 10 49.42 -3.16 -22.24
C ALA A 10 48.83 -4.57 -22.00
N SER A 11 49.09 -5.22 -20.87
CA SER A 11 48.50 -6.53 -20.53
C SER A 11 47.18 -6.40 -19.77
N SER A 12 47.07 -5.49 -18.80
CA SER A 12 45.86 -5.35 -17.98
C SER A 12 44.64 -4.77 -18.73
N GLU A 13 44.87 -3.95 -19.77
CA GLU A 13 43.78 -3.44 -20.64
C GLU A 13 43.25 -4.47 -21.64
N ARG A 14 44.05 -5.50 -21.98
CA ARG A 14 43.59 -6.62 -22.82
C ARG A 14 42.78 -7.60 -22.00
N ASP A 15 43.27 -7.97 -20.82
CA ASP A 15 42.56 -8.89 -19.92
C ASP A 15 41.18 -8.35 -19.49
N THR A 16 41.05 -7.04 -19.27
CA THR A 16 39.74 -6.41 -18.92
C THR A 16 38.79 -6.30 -20.11
N LYS A 17 39.28 -6.11 -21.33
CA LYS A 17 38.46 -6.14 -22.56
C LYS A 17 38.01 -7.55 -22.91
N ASP A 18 38.87 -8.54 -22.66
CA ASP A 18 38.59 -9.95 -22.89
C ASP A 18 37.62 -10.49 -21.82
N GLU A 19 37.74 -10.10 -20.55
CA GLU A 19 36.73 -10.42 -19.53
C GLU A 19 35.38 -9.74 -19.81
N ALA A 20 35.39 -8.48 -20.28
CA ALA A 20 34.16 -7.77 -20.65
C ALA A 20 33.50 -8.35 -21.91
N SER A 21 34.28 -8.82 -22.89
CA SER A 21 33.75 -9.47 -24.11
C SER A 21 33.24 -10.89 -23.82
N ILE A 22 33.90 -11.63 -22.94
CA ILE A 22 33.46 -12.95 -22.46
C ILE A 22 32.18 -12.84 -21.60
N ASP A 23 32.04 -11.81 -20.77
CA ASP A 23 30.79 -11.53 -20.04
C ASP A 23 29.66 -11.11 -21.00
N PHE A 24 30.00 -10.34 -22.05
CA PHE A 24 29.04 -9.92 -23.07
C PHE A 24 28.55 -11.09 -23.95
N GLU A 25 29.44 -11.99 -24.38
CA GLU A 25 29.06 -13.22 -25.09
C GLU A 25 28.25 -14.17 -24.20
N LYS A 26 28.56 -14.28 -22.91
CA LYS A 26 27.76 -15.07 -21.97
C LYS A 26 26.37 -14.49 -21.71
N ARG A 27 26.21 -13.16 -21.73
CA ARG A 27 24.90 -12.50 -21.68
C ARG A 27 24.08 -12.75 -22.96
N LEU A 28 24.74 -12.86 -24.11
CA LEU A 28 24.12 -13.25 -25.39
C LEU A 28 23.75 -14.75 -25.46
N ALA A 29 24.32 -15.59 -24.61
CA ALA A 29 24.11 -17.04 -24.60
C ALA A 29 22.94 -17.51 -23.72
N VAL A 30 21.96 -16.65 -23.42
CA VAL A 30 20.70 -17.10 -22.81
C VAL A 30 19.83 -17.71 -23.92
N PRO A 31 19.50 -19.02 -23.87
CA PRO A 31 18.68 -19.62 -24.91
C PRO A 31 17.31 -18.93 -24.95
N LEU A 32 16.94 -18.45 -26.15
CA LEU A 32 15.65 -17.80 -26.39
C LEU A 32 14.52 -18.72 -25.94
N TYR A 33 13.65 -18.22 -25.06
CA TYR A 33 12.51 -19.01 -24.59
C TYR A 33 11.59 -19.39 -25.77
N ASN A 34 11.28 -20.68 -25.87
CA ASN A 34 10.45 -21.29 -26.93
C ASN A 34 10.80 -20.80 -28.33
N ALA A 35 12.07 -20.89 -28.74
CA ALA A 35 12.55 -20.40 -30.05
C ALA A 35 11.78 -20.96 -31.27
N HIS A 36 11.09 -22.09 -31.13
CA HIS A 36 10.30 -22.73 -32.19
C HIS A 36 8.95 -22.04 -32.48
N VAL A 37 8.49 -21.14 -31.62
CA VAL A 37 7.20 -20.44 -31.79
C VAL A 37 7.40 -19.18 -32.62
N ASP A 38 6.65 -19.06 -33.72
CA ASP A 38 6.58 -17.85 -34.54
C ASP A 38 5.81 -16.74 -33.78
N VAL A 39 6.47 -15.60 -33.65
CA VAL A 39 5.98 -14.42 -32.92
C VAL A 39 5.78 -13.21 -33.82
N SER A 40 6.05 -13.33 -35.12
CA SER A 40 6.05 -12.23 -36.09
C SER A 40 4.69 -11.53 -36.24
N GLY A 41 3.58 -12.24 -35.96
CA GLY A 41 2.22 -11.71 -36.02
C GLY A 41 1.71 -11.02 -34.74
N VAL A 42 2.49 -10.97 -33.66
CA VAL A 42 2.03 -10.43 -32.37
C VAL A 42 2.34 -8.94 -32.26
N ASP A 43 1.28 -8.12 -32.16
CA ASP A 43 1.41 -6.68 -31.90
C ASP A 43 1.71 -6.41 -30.42
N GLU A 44 2.93 -5.95 -30.13
CA GLU A 44 3.41 -5.65 -28.77
C GLU A 44 2.53 -4.61 -28.04
N ARG A 45 1.96 -3.63 -28.75
CA ARG A 45 1.14 -2.59 -28.12
C ARG A 45 -0.23 -3.13 -27.70
N LYS A 46 -0.84 -3.98 -28.52
CA LYS A 46 -2.11 -4.63 -28.18
C LYS A 46 -1.94 -5.60 -27.03
N LEU A 47 -0.82 -6.35 -27.04
CA LEU A 47 -0.46 -7.25 -25.96
C LEU A 47 -0.30 -6.51 -24.63
N LEU A 48 0.44 -5.39 -24.62
CA LEU A 48 0.60 -4.56 -23.42
C LEU A 48 -0.73 -4.05 -22.88
N ARG A 49 -1.62 -3.54 -23.74
CA ARG A 49 -2.96 -3.08 -23.30
C ARG A 49 -3.78 -4.22 -22.71
N LYS A 50 -3.67 -5.42 -23.27
CA LYS A 50 -4.36 -6.61 -22.76
C LYS A 50 -3.84 -7.00 -21.37
N LEU A 51 -2.53 -6.95 -21.14
CA LEU A 51 -1.93 -7.11 -19.80
C LEU A 51 -2.40 -6.02 -18.85
N ASP A 52 -2.33 -4.75 -19.28
CA ASP A 52 -2.69 -3.59 -18.46
C ASP A 52 -4.14 -3.68 -17.98
N LEU A 53 -5.07 -4.02 -18.87
CA LEU A 53 -6.50 -4.17 -18.56
C LEU A 53 -6.80 -5.38 -17.67
N ALA A 54 -6.01 -6.46 -17.77
CA ALA A 54 -6.21 -7.66 -16.97
C ALA A 54 -5.66 -7.50 -15.55
N LEU A 55 -4.47 -6.91 -15.40
CA LEU A 55 -3.72 -6.90 -14.14
C LEU A 55 -3.97 -5.63 -13.32
N ILE A 56 -3.83 -4.45 -13.93
CA ILE A 56 -3.76 -3.19 -13.18
C ILE A 56 -5.08 -2.87 -12.47
N PRO A 57 -6.27 -2.94 -13.09
CA PRO A 57 -7.53 -2.61 -12.43
C PRO A 57 -7.79 -3.45 -11.19
N TRP A 58 -7.51 -4.75 -11.25
CA TRP A 58 -7.73 -5.65 -10.12
C TRP A 58 -6.75 -5.39 -8.98
N LEU A 59 -5.47 -5.19 -9.29
CA LEU A 59 -4.45 -4.84 -8.30
C LEU A 59 -4.74 -3.49 -7.63
N SER A 60 -5.13 -2.49 -8.42
CA SER A 60 -5.59 -1.19 -7.92
C SER A 60 -6.83 -1.32 -7.04
N PHE A 61 -7.78 -2.19 -7.38
CA PHE A 61 -8.97 -2.44 -6.58
C PHE A 61 -8.66 -3.08 -5.22
N LEU A 62 -7.77 -4.07 -5.18
CA LEU A 62 -7.29 -4.66 -3.92
C LEU A 62 -6.57 -3.63 -3.04
N TYR A 63 -5.75 -2.77 -3.65
CA TYR A 63 -5.07 -1.70 -2.94
C TYR A 63 -6.02 -0.63 -2.41
N LEU A 64 -7.05 -0.29 -3.19
CA LEU A 64 -8.13 0.59 -2.76
C LEU A 64 -8.85 0.03 -1.53
N LEU A 65 -9.21 -1.25 -1.54
CA LEU A 65 -9.88 -1.90 -0.40
C LEU A 65 -9.00 -1.91 0.85
N SER A 66 -7.70 -2.20 0.71
CA SER A 66 -6.75 -2.11 1.82
C SER A 66 -6.66 -0.70 2.39
N PHE A 67 -6.60 0.34 1.54
CA PHE A 67 -6.58 1.72 2.02
C PHE A 67 -7.91 2.17 2.65
N LEU A 68 -9.05 1.64 2.20
CA LEU A 68 -10.34 1.93 2.82
C LEU A 68 -10.33 1.44 4.26
N ASP A 69 -9.89 0.20 4.48
CA ASP A 69 -9.83 -0.39 5.82
C ASP A 69 -8.85 0.34 6.76
N ARG A 70 -7.77 0.93 6.21
CA ARG A 70 -6.86 1.80 7.00
C ARG A 70 -7.53 3.09 7.48
N THR A 71 -8.30 3.72 6.60
CA THR A 71 -8.95 5.01 6.88
C THR A 71 -10.27 4.86 7.65
N SER A 72 -10.84 3.67 7.66
CA SER A 72 -12.10 3.31 8.34
C SER A 72 -12.12 3.72 9.81
N ILE A 73 -11.01 3.58 10.54
CA ILE A 73 -10.89 3.99 11.95
C ILE A 73 -11.07 5.50 12.14
N GLY A 74 -10.51 6.29 11.22
CA GLY A 74 -10.61 7.75 11.24
C GLY A 74 -12.04 8.20 11.02
N ASN A 75 -12.75 7.51 10.13
CA ASN A 75 -14.18 7.74 9.88
C ASN A 75 -15.04 7.25 11.04
N ALA A 76 -14.75 6.09 11.63
CA ALA A 76 -15.45 5.55 12.79
C ALA A 76 -15.38 6.48 14.01
N LYS A 77 -14.27 7.21 14.21
CA LYS A 77 -14.15 8.23 15.27
C LYS A 77 -15.22 9.33 15.15
N LEU A 78 -15.66 9.67 13.94
CA LEU A 78 -16.72 10.66 13.75
C LEU A 78 -18.10 10.16 14.21
N TYR A 79 -18.29 8.85 14.28
CA TYR A 79 -19.56 8.20 14.63
C TYR A 79 -19.50 7.59 16.05
N ASN A 80 -19.01 8.37 17.01
CA ASN A 80 -19.02 8.07 18.44
C ASN A 80 -18.26 6.83 18.91
N LEU A 81 -17.36 6.26 18.10
CA LEU A 81 -16.50 5.13 18.50
C LEU A 81 -15.83 5.33 19.88
N ASN A 82 -15.29 6.53 20.12
CA ASN A 82 -14.62 6.85 21.38
C ASN A 82 -15.58 6.88 22.58
N ALA A 83 -16.82 7.33 22.37
CA ALA A 83 -17.82 7.42 23.42
C ALA A 83 -18.35 6.03 23.79
N ASP A 84 -18.61 5.20 22.78
CA ASP A 84 -19.12 3.83 22.95
C ASP A 84 -18.10 2.88 23.59
N LEU A 85 -16.81 3.07 23.30
CA LEU A 85 -15.71 2.25 23.84
C LEU A 85 -15.03 2.87 25.07
N HIS A 86 -15.52 4.01 25.57
CA HIS A 86 -14.91 4.77 26.67
C HIS A 86 -13.40 4.98 26.51
N MET A 87 -12.94 5.27 25.29
CA MET A 87 -11.53 5.42 24.95
C MET A 87 -11.01 6.83 25.21
N THR A 88 -9.85 6.93 25.87
CA THR A 88 -9.11 8.20 25.97
C THR A 88 -8.44 8.52 24.62
N ASP A 89 -8.26 9.80 24.28
CA ASP A 89 -7.58 10.21 23.05
C ASP A 89 -6.18 9.61 22.87
N LYS A 90 -5.44 9.40 23.98
CA LYS A 90 -4.14 8.70 23.97
C LYS A 90 -4.26 7.23 23.53
N GLN A 91 -5.33 6.54 23.95
CA GLN A 91 -5.59 5.15 23.57
C GLN A 91 -6.07 5.05 22.12
N TYR A 92 -6.83 6.04 21.66
CA TYR A 92 -7.20 6.17 20.24
C TYR A 92 -5.95 6.36 19.37
N LEU A 93 -5.05 7.26 19.76
CA LEU A 93 -3.78 7.48 19.04
C LEU A 93 -2.91 6.23 19.05
N LEU A 94 -2.83 5.48 20.16
CA LEU A 94 -2.11 4.21 20.22
C LEU A 94 -2.71 3.17 19.26
N THR A 95 -4.04 3.10 19.20
CA THR A 95 -4.75 2.20 18.27
C THR A 95 -4.53 2.61 16.81
N LEU A 96 -4.45 3.91 16.53
CA LEU A 96 -4.15 4.46 15.22
C LEU A 96 -2.71 4.14 14.78
N THR A 97 -1.73 4.25 15.67
CA THR A 97 -0.31 4.02 15.35
C THR A 97 0.07 2.55 15.29
N THR A 98 -0.69 1.64 15.91
CA THR A 98 -0.43 0.18 15.84
C THR A 98 -0.50 -0.40 14.42
N LEU A 99 -1.09 0.32 13.46
CA LEU A 99 -1.16 -0.10 12.05
C LEU A 99 0.08 0.34 11.25
N GLN A 100 0.92 1.25 11.76
CA GLN A 100 2.07 1.82 11.03
C GLN A 100 3.38 1.93 11.81
N GLY A 101 3.38 1.67 13.12
CA GLY A 101 4.54 1.93 13.97
C GLY A 101 4.88 0.74 14.87
N ILE A 102 5.73 -0.16 14.39
CA ILE A 102 6.51 -1.01 15.28
C ILE A 102 7.98 -0.61 15.17
N VAL A 103 8.43 0.24 16.10
CA VAL A 103 9.84 0.23 16.56
C VAL A 103 9.98 0.54 18.06
N GLN A 104 9.03 1.16 18.77
CA GLN A 104 9.36 1.70 20.12
C GLN A 104 8.95 0.88 21.37
N ASN A 105 8.23 -0.25 21.30
CA ASN A 105 7.88 -1.01 22.52
C ASN A 105 7.90 -2.56 22.38
N PHE A 106 8.75 -3.10 21.50
CA PHE A 106 8.65 -4.51 21.08
C PHE A 106 9.33 -5.57 21.95
N SER A 107 9.85 -5.26 23.15
CA SER A 107 10.62 -6.24 23.95
C SER A 107 9.88 -6.87 25.15
N GLY A 108 8.65 -6.46 25.49
CA GLY A 108 8.01 -6.91 26.74
C GLY A 108 6.88 -7.92 26.64
N LEU A 109 6.12 -7.94 25.53
CA LEU A 109 4.76 -8.49 25.55
C LEU A 109 4.52 -9.78 24.74
N MET A 110 5.49 -10.31 23.98
CA MET A 110 5.23 -11.49 23.14
C MET A 110 5.19 -12.82 23.91
N GLY A 111 5.69 -12.89 25.15
CA GLY A 111 5.81 -14.15 25.89
C GLY A 111 4.53 -14.66 26.56
N GLN A 112 3.49 -13.83 26.74
CA GLN A 112 2.29 -14.18 27.53
C GLN A 112 0.96 -14.07 26.76
N PHE A 113 0.97 -13.63 25.50
CA PHE A 113 -0.25 -13.24 24.78
C PHE A 113 -0.96 -14.38 24.04
N GLY A 114 -0.24 -15.44 23.65
CA GLY A 114 -0.77 -16.46 22.72
C GLY A 114 -1.79 -17.45 23.29
N LEU A 115 -1.87 -17.64 24.62
CA LEU A 115 -2.68 -18.73 25.20
C LEU A 115 -3.83 -18.25 26.11
N TYR A 116 -3.78 -17.03 26.63
CA TYR A 116 -4.78 -16.54 27.59
C TYR A 116 -6.01 -15.91 26.91
N HIS A 117 -5.86 -15.29 25.74
CA HIS A 117 -6.92 -14.49 25.11
C HIS A 117 -7.83 -15.26 24.13
N MET A 118 -7.42 -16.43 23.65
CA MET A 118 -8.29 -17.28 22.80
C MET A 118 -9.51 -17.85 23.56
N SER A 119 -9.57 -17.69 24.88
CA SER A 119 -10.62 -18.28 25.74
C SER A 119 -11.69 -17.28 26.22
N LYS A 120 -11.57 -15.97 25.94
CA LYS A 120 -12.56 -14.96 26.40
C LYS A 120 -13.46 -14.44 25.29
N ARG A 121 -14.57 -15.16 25.11
CA ARG A 121 -15.96 -14.68 25.06
C ARG A 121 -16.28 -13.45 24.18
N LEU A 122 -16.86 -13.76 23.02
CA LEU A 122 -17.99 -13.09 22.37
C LEU A 122 -18.73 -12.10 23.31
N ILE A 123 -18.70 -10.80 22.98
CA ILE A 123 -19.60 -9.68 23.41
C ILE A 123 -18.97 -8.52 24.20
N ASN A 124 -17.76 -8.59 24.76
CA ASN A 124 -17.13 -7.40 25.39
C ASN A 124 -15.80 -7.05 24.73
N LEU A 125 -15.84 -6.27 23.64
CA LEU A 125 -14.63 -5.74 22.99
C LEU A 125 -13.93 -4.78 23.95
N THR A 126 -12.82 -5.23 24.52
CA THR A 126 -11.93 -4.34 25.27
C THR A 126 -11.03 -3.62 24.26
N ILE A 127 -10.56 -2.42 24.59
CA ILE A 127 -9.61 -1.61 23.79
C ILE A 127 -8.42 -2.45 23.28
N LEU A 128 -8.01 -3.45 24.05
CA LEU A 128 -6.96 -4.39 23.71
C LEU A 128 -7.29 -5.27 22.49
N ASP A 129 -8.54 -5.71 22.34
CA ASP A 129 -8.97 -6.55 21.22
C ASP A 129 -8.97 -5.75 19.91
N LEU A 130 -9.37 -4.48 19.97
CA LEU A 130 -9.30 -3.57 18.82
C LEU A 130 -7.84 -3.34 18.38
N ILE A 131 -6.93 -3.16 19.33
CA ILE A 131 -5.50 -3.02 19.06
C ILE A 131 -4.93 -4.32 18.47
N ALA A 132 -5.27 -5.48 19.03
CA ALA A 132 -4.79 -6.77 18.55
C ALA A 132 -5.26 -7.07 17.11
N MET A 133 -6.53 -6.81 16.81
CA MET A 133 -7.06 -6.99 15.45
C MET A 133 -6.41 -6.03 14.45
N ARG A 134 -6.13 -4.78 14.85
CA ARG A 134 -5.39 -3.83 14.01
C ARG A 134 -3.95 -4.22 13.77
N PHE A 135 -3.28 -4.76 14.78
CA PHE A 135 -1.94 -5.28 14.63
C PHE A 135 -1.91 -6.44 13.61
N LEU A 136 -2.81 -7.42 13.76
CA LEU A 136 -2.90 -8.54 12.84
C LEU A 136 -3.19 -8.08 11.42
N LEU A 137 -4.14 -7.15 11.26
CA LEU A 137 -4.44 -6.53 9.98
C LEU A 137 -3.19 -5.88 9.37
N GLY A 138 -2.47 -5.07 10.14
CA GLY A 138 -1.23 -4.43 9.67
C GLY A 138 -0.16 -5.45 9.24
N VAL A 139 0.00 -6.56 9.97
CA VAL A 139 0.93 -7.64 9.60
C VAL A 139 0.53 -8.29 8.27
N PHE A 140 -0.76 -8.56 8.06
CA PHE A 140 -1.24 -9.15 6.81
C PHE A 140 -1.18 -8.17 5.62
N GLU A 141 -1.43 -6.88 5.84
CA GLU A 141 -1.38 -5.86 4.79
C GLU A 141 0.03 -5.41 4.41
N ALA A 142 1.01 -5.56 5.31
CA ALA A 142 2.39 -5.11 5.08
C ALA A 142 3.02 -5.74 3.82
N GLY A 143 2.60 -6.96 3.45
CA GLY A 143 3.07 -7.66 2.27
C GLY A 143 2.44 -7.19 0.95
N LEU A 144 1.33 -6.47 0.96
CA LEU A 144 0.56 -6.16 -0.25
C LEU A 144 1.33 -5.25 -1.20
N PHE A 145 1.84 -4.11 -0.71
CA PHE A 145 2.57 -3.16 -1.55
C PHE A 145 3.87 -3.74 -2.16
N PRO A 146 4.80 -4.34 -1.39
CA PRO A 146 5.99 -4.96 -1.97
C PRO A 146 5.64 -6.19 -2.82
N GLY A 147 4.60 -6.96 -2.46
CA GLY A 147 4.13 -8.12 -3.23
C GLY A 147 3.60 -7.74 -4.60
N VAL A 148 2.79 -6.68 -4.69
CA VAL A 148 2.28 -6.19 -5.98
C VAL A 148 3.41 -5.59 -6.84
N ASN A 149 4.33 -4.84 -6.24
CA ASN A 149 5.47 -4.30 -6.98
C ASN A 149 6.39 -5.41 -7.51
N TYR A 150 6.63 -6.47 -6.72
CA TYR A 150 7.32 -7.65 -7.21
C TYR A 150 6.54 -8.33 -8.34
N TYR A 151 5.24 -8.54 -8.16
CA TYR A 151 4.38 -9.12 -9.19
C TYR A 151 4.45 -8.33 -10.49
N LEU A 152 4.27 -7.01 -10.47
CA LEU A 152 4.38 -6.16 -11.66
C LEU A 152 5.78 -6.24 -12.30
N SER A 153 6.85 -6.41 -11.51
CA SER A 153 8.20 -6.60 -12.05
C SER A 153 8.39 -7.92 -12.83
N CYS A 154 7.54 -8.92 -12.59
CA CYS A 154 7.54 -10.18 -13.33
C CYS A 154 6.76 -10.12 -14.65
N TRP A 155 5.98 -9.06 -14.89
CA TRP A 155 5.11 -8.94 -16.06
C TRP A 155 5.48 -7.79 -17.00
N TYR A 156 6.19 -6.77 -16.49
CA TYR A 156 6.53 -5.55 -17.24
C TYR A 156 8.03 -5.26 -17.25
N LYS A 157 8.49 -4.57 -18.29
CA LYS A 157 9.88 -4.07 -18.39
C LYS A 157 10.15 -2.93 -17.41
N ARG A 158 11.41 -2.65 -17.10
CA ARG A 158 11.84 -1.56 -16.20
C ARG A 158 11.36 -0.18 -16.65
N SER A 159 11.36 0.09 -17.95
CA SER A 159 10.88 1.37 -18.53
C SER A 159 9.37 1.54 -18.44
N GLU A 160 8.64 0.43 -18.36
CA GLU A 160 7.18 0.35 -18.38
C GLU A 160 6.59 0.29 -16.96
N PHE A 161 7.37 -0.23 -16.01
CA PHE A 161 6.99 -0.48 -14.64
C PHE A 161 6.55 0.79 -13.89
N GLY A 162 7.32 1.88 -14.00
CA GLY A 162 7.12 3.09 -13.19
C GLY A 162 5.74 3.73 -13.33
N ILE A 163 5.23 3.85 -14.56
CA ILE A 163 3.90 4.42 -14.82
C ILE A 163 2.80 3.54 -14.22
N ARG A 164 2.94 2.22 -14.30
CA ARG A 164 1.94 1.25 -13.82
C ARG A 164 1.92 1.17 -12.31
N ALA A 165 3.09 1.21 -11.69
CA ALA A 165 3.22 1.34 -10.24
C ALA A 165 2.58 2.66 -9.74
N ALA A 166 2.71 3.76 -10.49
CA ALA A 166 2.05 5.02 -10.16
C ALA A 166 0.52 4.94 -10.30
N ILE A 167 -0.01 4.29 -11.34
CA ILE A 167 -1.46 4.05 -11.49
C ILE A 167 -1.98 3.19 -10.34
N PHE A 168 -1.25 2.12 -9.99
CA PHE A 168 -1.55 1.28 -8.83
C PHE A 168 -1.60 2.11 -7.54
N PHE A 169 -0.57 2.92 -7.28
CA PHE A 169 -0.48 3.76 -6.08
C PHE A 169 -1.59 4.82 -6.03
N SER A 170 -2.03 5.34 -7.18
CA SER A 170 -3.10 6.34 -7.25
C SER A 170 -4.43 5.87 -6.65
N ALA A 171 -4.65 4.54 -6.58
CA ALA A 171 -5.82 3.96 -5.94
C ALA A 171 -5.91 4.28 -4.42
N ALA A 172 -4.78 4.54 -3.75
CA ALA A 172 -4.77 5.02 -2.37
C ALA A 172 -5.44 6.40 -2.22
N THR A 173 -5.16 7.31 -3.16
CA THR A 173 -5.79 8.64 -3.18
C THR A 173 -7.30 8.53 -3.45
N VAL A 174 -7.68 7.66 -4.39
CA VAL A 174 -9.09 7.37 -4.69
C VAL A 174 -9.80 6.84 -3.44
N SER A 175 -9.19 5.87 -2.74
CA SER A 175 -9.71 5.36 -1.48
C SER A 175 -9.96 6.47 -0.45
N GLY A 176 -9.03 7.41 -0.28
CA GLY A 176 -9.22 8.54 0.63
C GLY A 176 -10.43 9.42 0.28
N ALA A 177 -10.67 9.67 -1.01
CA ALA A 177 -11.81 10.45 -1.47
C ALA A 177 -13.16 9.72 -1.29
N PHE A 178 -13.20 8.41 -1.54
CA PHE A 178 -14.42 7.61 -1.43
C PHE A 178 -14.72 7.14 0.00
N GLY A 179 -13.70 6.97 0.85
CA GLY A 179 -13.86 6.44 2.22
C GLY A 179 -14.76 7.30 3.09
N GLY A 180 -14.61 8.63 3.02
CA GLY A 180 -15.49 9.54 3.76
C GLY A 180 -16.95 9.51 3.26
N LEU A 181 -17.15 9.39 1.93
CA LEU A 181 -18.48 9.29 1.34
C LEU A 181 -19.17 7.97 1.68
N LEU A 182 -18.44 6.85 1.62
CA LEU A 182 -18.92 5.53 2.03
C LEU A 182 -19.31 5.54 3.51
N ALA A 183 -18.46 6.09 4.38
CA ALA A 183 -18.77 6.22 5.80
C ALA A 183 -20.02 7.06 6.05
N ALA A 184 -20.20 8.17 5.32
CA ALA A 184 -21.42 8.97 5.39
C ALA A 184 -22.67 8.20 4.94
N GLY A 185 -22.57 7.37 3.89
CA GLY A 185 -23.65 6.49 3.46
C GLY A 185 -24.02 5.43 4.50
N ILE A 186 -23.00 4.73 5.02
CA ILE A 186 -23.15 3.66 6.02
C ILE A 186 -23.66 4.20 7.35
N SER A 187 -23.33 5.45 7.70
CA SER A 187 -23.80 6.07 8.94
C SER A 187 -25.31 6.16 9.09
N LYS A 188 -26.06 6.10 7.98
CA LYS A 188 -27.54 6.06 8.00
C LYS A 188 -28.10 4.74 8.52
N MET A 189 -27.26 3.72 8.68
CA MET A 189 -27.63 2.40 9.22
C MET A 189 -27.49 2.33 10.75
N ASP A 190 -27.41 3.48 11.43
CA ASP A 190 -27.37 3.51 12.89
C ASP A 190 -28.61 2.84 13.51
N GLY A 191 -28.39 1.92 14.45
CA GLY A 191 -29.46 1.16 15.10
C GLY A 191 -30.00 -0.04 14.30
N VAL A 192 -29.58 -0.24 13.05
CA VAL A 192 -29.95 -1.44 12.27
C VAL A 192 -29.31 -2.66 12.93
N GLY A 193 -30.14 -3.61 13.38
CA GLY A 193 -29.69 -4.81 14.08
C GLY A 193 -29.14 -4.56 15.49
N GLY A 194 -29.45 -3.41 16.10
CA GLY A 194 -28.99 -3.05 17.44
C GLY A 194 -27.49 -2.74 17.53
N LYS A 195 -26.86 -2.41 16.40
CA LYS A 195 -25.43 -2.06 16.31
C LYS A 195 -25.25 -0.57 16.01
N PRO A 196 -24.21 0.06 16.56
CA PRO A 196 -23.88 1.44 16.24
C PRO A 196 -23.35 1.57 14.80
N ALA A 197 -23.54 2.73 14.18
CA ALA A 197 -23.09 3.04 12.82
C ALA A 197 -21.62 2.66 12.54
N TRP A 198 -20.71 2.90 13.48
CA TRP A 198 -19.28 2.60 13.28
C TRP A 198 -18.99 1.10 13.11
N ALA A 199 -19.79 0.23 13.72
CA ALA A 199 -19.61 -1.21 13.58
C ALA A 199 -19.99 -1.69 12.17
N TRP A 200 -20.98 -1.06 11.55
CA TRP A 200 -21.37 -1.35 10.17
C TRP A 200 -20.30 -0.97 9.14
N ILE A 201 -19.51 0.08 9.42
CA ILE A 201 -18.36 0.46 8.57
C ILE A 201 -17.37 -0.71 8.51
N PHE A 202 -16.93 -1.20 9.67
CA PHE A 202 -15.99 -2.33 9.73
C PHE A 202 -16.56 -3.63 9.16
N ILE A 203 -17.84 -3.92 9.38
CA ILE A 203 -18.47 -5.15 8.90
C ILE A 203 -18.59 -5.14 7.36
N LEU A 204 -19.06 -4.04 6.77
CA LEU A 204 -19.27 -3.97 5.32
C LEU A 204 -17.94 -3.89 4.57
N GLU A 205 -16.99 -3.10 5.04
CA GLU A 205 -15.66 -2.98 4.43
C GLU A 205 -14.87 -4.28 4.58
N GLY A 206 -14.88 -4.89 5.77
CA GLY A 206 -14.25 -6.19 6.01
C GLY A 206 -14.88 -7.33 5.20
N LEU A 207 -16.20 -7.32 4.99
CA LEU A 207 -16.85 -8.31 4.13
C LEU A 207 -16.43 -8.13 2.67
N ALA A 208 -16.36 -6.88 2.19
CA ALA A 208 -15.91 -6.58 0.84
C ALA A 208 -14.45 -7.04 0.61
N THR A 209 -13.57 -6.85 1.59
CA THR A 209 -12.17 -7.30 1.51
C THR A 209 -12.04 -8.82 1.50
N VAL A 210 -12.84 -9.54 2.30
CA VAL A 210 -12.88 -11.01 2.29
C VAL A 210 -13.35 -11.55 0.93
N VAL A 211 -14.41 -10.98 0.36
CA VAL A 211 -14.92 -11.39 -0.96
C VAL A 211 -13.88 -11.10 -2.05
N ALA A 212 -13.26 -9.92 -2.03
CA ALA A 212 -12.20 -9.58 -2.99
C ALA A 212 -10.96 -10.47 -2.83
N GLY A 213 -10.60 -10.82 -1.59
CA GLY A 213 -9.53 -11.77 -1.30
C GLY A 213 -9.82 -13.17 -1.86
N ALA A 214 -11.04 -13.69 -1.67
CA ALA A 214 -11.46 -14.96 -2.26
C ALA A 214 -11.47 -14.90 -3.79
N ALA A 215 -11.98 -13.81 -4.37
CA ALA A 215 -11.99 -13.59 -5.81
C ALA A 215 -10.56 -13.52 -6.40
N SER A 216 -9.60 -12.99 -5.65
CA SER A 216 -8.21 -12.84 -6.09
C SER A 216 -7.55 -14.18 -6.45
N PHE A 217 -7.96 -15.28 -5.80
CA PHE A 217 -7.44 -16.62 -6.08
C PHE A 217 -7.75 -17.10 -7.50
N TRP A 218 -8.87 -16.66 -8.09
CA TRP A 218 -9.23 -17.03 -9.47
C TRP A 218 -8.76 -16.01 -10.51
N ILE A 219 -8.62 -14.75 -10.12
CA ILE A 219 -8.31 -13.64 -11.05
C ILE A 219 -6.80 -13.46 -11.22
N ILE A 220 -6.02 -13.54 -10.15
CA ILE A 220 -4.57 -13.34 -10.20
C ILE A 220 -3.91 -14.63 -10.70
N GLN A 221 -3.06 -14.50 -11.70
CA GLN A 221 -2.24 -15.60 -12.21
C GLN A 221 -0.78 -15.29 -11.90
N ASP A 222 -0.08 -16.23 -11.27
CA ASP A 222 1.22 -15.96 -10.63
C ASP A 222 2.30 -15.56 -11.63
N PHE A 223 2.35 -16.20 -12.79
CA PHE A 223 3.43 -16.02 -13.75
C PHE A 223 2.96 -15.98 -15.21
N PRO A 224 3.69 -15.26 -16.08
CA PRO A 224 3.35 -15.16 -17.50
C PRO A 224 3.36 -16.51 -18.22
N ASP A 225 4.13 -17.48 -17.73
CA ASP A 225 4.25 -18.85 -18.25
C ASP A 225 3.05 -19.77 -17.93
N THR A 226 2.20 -19.38 -16.97
CA THR A 226 0.98 -20.10 -16.56
C THR A 226 -0.30 -19.31 -16.87
N ALA A 227 -0.14 -18.07 -17.35
CA ALA A 227 -1.20 -17.17 -17.80
C ALA A 227 -2.24 -17.78 -18.78
N LYS A 228 -3.47 -18.09 -18.35
CA LYS A 228 -4.53 -18.68 -19.20
C LYS A 228 -5.16 -17.68 -20.18
N PHE A 229 -5.01 -16.38 -19.95
CA PHE A 229 -5.60 -15.33 -20.82
C PHE A 229 -4.72 -14.98 -22.04
N LEU A 230 -3.48 -15.48 -22.08
CA LEU A 230 -2.53 -15.28 -23.16
C LEU A 230 -2.47 -16.52 -24.06
N THR A 231 -2.39 -16.28 -25.37
CA THR A 231 -2.04 -17.33 -26.33
C THR A 231 -0.56 -17.72 -26.19
N GLU A 232 -0.19 -18.90 -26.69
CA GLU A 232 1.18 -19.40 -26.61
C GLU A 232 2.21 -18.46 -27.29
N ALA A 233 1.82 -17.85 -28.42
CA ALA A 233 2.63 -16.83 -29.09
C ALA A 233 2.77 -15.56 -28.26
N GLU A 234 1.68 -15.04 -27.68
CA GLU A 234 1.70 -13.85 -26.81
C GLU A 234 2.55 -14.06 -25.55
N ARG A 235 2.38 -15.21 -24.88
CA ARG A 235 3.18 -15.60 -23.70
C ARG A 235 4.66 -15.63 -24.04
N THR A 236 5.01 -16.24 -25.16
CA THR A 236 6.41 -16.34 -25.62
C THR A 236 7.01 -14.95 -25.85
N VAL A 237 6.24 -14.02 -26.41
CA VAL A 237 6.66 -12.62 -26.57
C VAL A 237 6.89 -11.93 -25.22
N VAL A 238 5.97 -12.07 -24.25
CA VAL A 238 6.13 -11.48 -22.90
C VAL A 238 7.42 -11.98 -22.24
N ILE A 239 7.65 -13.29 -22.29
CA ILE A 239 8.79 -13.93 -21.64
C ILE A 239 10.11 -13.52 -22.32
N ARG A 240 10.18 -13.52 -23.66
CA ARG A 240 11.36 -13.04 -24.41
C ARG A 240 11.66 -11.56 -24.13
N ARG A 241 10.64 -10.72 -23.97
CA ARG A 241 10.78 -9.31 -23.58
C ARG A 241 11.40 -9.14 -22.21
N LEU A 242 10.99 -9.96 -21.24
CA LEU A 242 11.56 -9.94 -19.89
C LEU A 242 12.98 -10.50 -19.85
N GLN A 243 13.29 -11.50 -20.69
CA GLN A 243 14.65 -11.99 -20.93
C GLN A 243 15.59 -10.90 -21.44
N SER A 244 15.13 -10.08 -22.39
CA SER A 244 15.94 -9.01 -22.96
C SER A 244 16.27 -7.86 -21.99
N ASP A 245 15.53 -7.73 -20.88
CA ASP A 245 15.67 -6.64 -19.92
C ASP A 245 16.35 -7.09 -18.60
N ASP A 246 16.99 -8.27 -18.60
CA ASP A 246 17.57 -8.91 -17.41
C ASP A 246 16.59 -8.94 -16.21
N GLN A 247 15.28 -9.01 -16.49
CA GLN A 247 14.21 -9.14 -15.48
C GLN A 247 13.61 -10.55 -15.49
N PHE A 248 14.33 -11.51 -16.05
CA PHE A 248 13.86 -12.87 -16.18
C PHE A 248 13.87 -13.64 -14.86
N SER A 249 12.91 -13.32 -13.98
CA SER A 249 12.69 -14.06 -12.75
C SER A 249 12.09 -15.46 -13.01
N ALA A 250 11.52 -15.68 -14.19
CA ALA A 250 10.88 -16.95 -14.60
C ALA A 250 11.87 -18.10 -14.90
N ALA A 251 13.19 -17.90 -14.84
CA ALA A 251 14.19 -18.98 -14.97
C ALA A 251 14.52 -19.70 -13.64
N GLY A 252 13.75 -19.48 -12.56
CA GLY A 252 13.98 -20.18 -11.30
C GLY A 252 15.22 -19.70 -10.55
N GLU A 253 15.50 -18.39 -10.59
CA GLU A 253 16.53 -17.82 -9.73
C GLU A 253 16.18 -18.06 -8.25
N LYS A 254 16.95 -18.90 -7.58
CA LYS A 254 16.80 -19.17 -6.15
C LYS A 254 17.18 -17.92 -5.37
N LEU A 255 16.35 -17.52 -4.39
CA LEU A 255 16.65 -16.47 -3.42
C LEU A 255 18.04 -16.73 -2.80
N LYS A 256 19.03 -15.89 -3.14
CA LYS A 256 20.35 -15.96 -2.52
C LYS A 256 20.39 -14.94 -1.39
N LEU A 257 20.49 -15.44 -0.15
CA LEU A 257 20.66 -14.62 1.06
C LEU A 257 21.80 -13.59 0.95
N LYS A 258 22.82 -13.90 0.15
CA LYS A 258 23.92 -12.99 -0.18
C LYS A 258 23.42 -11.66 -0.79
N TYR A 259 22.46 -11.69 -1.72
CA TYR A 259 21.94 -10.47 -2.34
C TYR A 259 21.09 -9.64 -1.37
N ILE A 260 20.36 -10.30 -0.47
CA ILE A 260 19.61 -9.62 0.60
C ILE A 260 20.59 -8.87 1.52
N LEU A 261 21.65 -9.54 1.97
CA LEU A 261 22.69 -8.94 2.81
C LEU A 261 23.44 -7.80 2.08
N MET A 262 23.68 -7.93 0.78
CA MET A 262 24.26 -6.85 -0.02
C MET A 262 23.33 -5.64 -0.12
N SER A 263 22.02 -5.86 -0.31
CA SER A 263 21.04 -4.77 -0.35
C SER A 263 20.88 -4.09 1.00
N LEU A 264 20.89 -4.83 2.11
CA LEU A 264 20.85 -4.27 3.47
C LEU A 264 22.12 -3.48 3.83
N ARG A 265 23.25 -3.75 3.18
CA ARG A 265 24.50 -3.02 3.40
C ARG A 265 24.71 -1.87 2.42
N ASP A 266 23.84 -1.71 1.42
CA ASP A 266 23.93 -0.61 0.48
C ASP A 266 23.37 0.69 1.09
N TRP A 267 24.23 1.70 1.21
CA TRP A 267 23.86 2.99 1.78
C TRP A 267 22.80 3.71 0.93
N LYS A 268 22.74 3.46 -0.38
CA LYS A 268 21.73 4.04 -1.27
C LYS A 268 20.33 3.56 -0.91
N THR A 269 20.20 2.28 -0.53
CA THR A 269 18.94 1.71 -0.05
C THR A 269 18.47 2.40 1.23
N TRP A 270 19.38 2.62 2.20
CA TRP A 270 19.06 3.35 3.43
C TRP A 270 18.66 4.80 3.18
N LEU A 271 19.39 5.52 2.32
CA LEU A 271 19.03 6.88 1.96
C LEU A 271 17.64 6.93 1.29
N GLY A 272 17.36 5.99 0.38
CA GLY A 272 16.06 5.85 -0.26
C GLY A 272 14.93 5.59 0.76
N MET A 273 15.16 4.71 1.74
CA MET A 273 14.19 4.45 2.81
C MET A 273 13.92 5.69 3.68
N ILE A 274 14.94 6.48 4.01
CA ILE A 274 14.77 7.71 4.81
C ILE A 274 13.97 8.76 4.04
N VAL A 275 14.30 8.97 2.76
CA VAL A 275 13.56 9.91 1.90
C VAL A 275 12.11 9.47 1.76
N TYR A 276 11.90 8.18 1.50
CA TYR A 276 10.57 7.60 1.37
C TYR A 276 9.74 7.74 2.67
N ALA A 277 10.34 7.42 3.83
CA ALA A 277 9.71 7.60 5.13
C ALA A 277 9.36 9.08 5.42
N GLY A 278 10.22 10.01 4.99
CA GLY A 278 9.98 11.45 5.10
C GLY A 278 8.80 11.95 4.28
N CYS A 279 8.52 11.33 3.13
CA CYS A 279 7.36 11.66 2.29
C CYS A 279 6.07 10.98 2.78
N ASP A 280 6.16 9.72 3.23
CA ASP A 280 5.00 8.93 3.64
C ASP A 280 4.42 9.39 4.98
N ALA A 281 5.27 9.77 5.96
CA ALA A 281 4.80 10.15 7.29
C ALA A 281 3.81 11.34 7.28
N PRO A 282 4.10 12.47 6.57
CA PRO A 282 3.13 13.56 6.42
C PRO A 282 1.86 13.14 5.67
N LEU A 283 1.99 12.27 4.66
CA LEU A 283 0.87 11.82 3.83
C LEU A 283 -0.16 11.05 4.67
N TYR A 284 0.29 10.10 5.48
CA TYR A 284 -0.60 9.33 6.36
C TYR A 284 -1.14 10.16 7.53
N ALA A 285 -0.31 11.03 8.12
CA ALA A 285 -0.78 11.94 9.16
C ALA A 285 -1.93 12.82 8.64
N PHE A 286 -1.76 13.41 7.46
CA PHE A 286 -2.82 14.19 6.84
C PHE A 286 -4.08 13.35 6.62
N SER A 287 -3.96 12.18 5.97
CA SER A 287 -5.11 11.32 5.64
C SER A 287 -5.92 10.86 6.87
N LEU A 288 -5.25 10.43 7.94
CA LEU A 288 -5.91 9.91 9.14
C LEU A 288 -6.56 11.00 9.99
N PHE A 289 -5.99 12.20 10.03
CA PHE A 289 -6.51 13.31 10.82
C PHE A 289 -7.45 14.23 10.02
N LEU A 290 -7.45 14.17 8.68
CA LEU A 290 -8.26 15.03 7.82
C LEU A 290 -9.76 15.04 8.22
N PRO A 291 -10.44 13.91 8.46
CA PRO A 291 -11.86 13.93 8.85
C PRO A 291 -12.08 14.63 10.19
N THR A 292 -11.16 14.43 11.15
CA THR A 292 -11.23 15.07 12.47
C THR A 292 -10.99 16.58 12.37
N ILE A 293 -10.02 17.01 11.56
CA ILE A 293 -9.70 18.43 11.33
C ILE A 293 -10.91 19.13 10.70
N ILE A 294 -11.51 18.53 9.67
CA ILE A 294 -12.71 19.10 9.01
C ILE A 294 -13.87 19.22 10.00
N ASN A 295 -14.11 18.21 10.82
CA ASN A 295 -15.17 18.27 11.83
C ASN A 295 -14.91 19.36 12.88
N GLN A 296 -13.67 19.50 13.36
CA GLN A 296 -13.30 20.56 14.29
C GLN A 296 -13.49 21.96 13.70
N LEU A 297 -13.10 22.16 12.43
CA LEU A 297 -13.32 23.42 11.71
C LEU A 297 -14.82 23.70 11.50
N GLY A 298 -15.63 22.69 11.18
CA GLY A 298 -17.08 22.80 11.05
C GLY A 298 -17.78 23.16 12.37
N MET A 299 -17.36 22.54 13.49
CA MET A 299 -17.82 22.90 14.82
C MET A 299 -17.42 24.32 15.22
N LEU A 300 -16.22 24.75 14.85
CA LEU A 300 -15.76 26.11 15.10
C LEU A 300 -16.57 27.12 14.28
N SER A 301 -16.82 26.84 12.99
CA SER A 301 -17.64 27.66 12.10
C SER A 301 -19.09 27.78 12.58
N SER A 302 -19.70 26.67 13.03
CA SER A 302 -21.07 26.67 13.58
C SER A 302 -21.14 27.40 14.93
N LYS A 303 -20.16 27.23 15.82
CA LYS A 303 -20.04 28.03 17.06
C LYS A 303 -19.85 29.51 16.74
N LEU A 304 -19.01 29.86 15.77
CA LEU A 304 -18.75 31.25 15.36
C LEU A 304 -20.00 31.89 14.75
N LYS A 305 -20.74 31.18 13.90
CA LYS A 305 -22.06 31.60 13.38
C LYS A 305 -23.07 31.79 14.51
N LYS A 306 -23.08 30.91 15.51
CA LYS A 306 -23.96 31.04 16.69
C LYS A 306 -23.57 32.24 17.55
N TYR A 307 -22.28 32.52 17.74
CA TYR A 307 -21.78 33.69 18.46
C TYR A 307 -22.05 35.00 17.71
N ILE A 308 -21.79 35.05 16.40
CA ILE A 308 -22.10 36.22 15.56
C ILE A 308 -23.61 36.42 15.46
N GLY A 309 -24.39 35.35 15.29
CA GLY A 309 -25.85 35.41 15.28
C GLY A 309 -26.42 35.93 16.60
N LYS A 310 -25.91 35.46 17.75
CA LYS A 310 -26.29 35.92 19.09
C LYS A 310 -25.85 37.37 19.34
N ASN A 311 -24.67 37.78 18.85
CA ASN A 311 -24.21 39.16 18.93
C ASN A 311 -24.98 40.09 17.99
N ASN A 312 -25.44 39.62 16.82
CA ASN A 312 -26.36 40.38 15.98
C ASN A 312 -27.72 40.56 16.64
N THR A 313 -28.20 39.60 17.44
CA THR A 313 -29.40 39.77 18.26
C THR A 313 -29.18 40.79 19.37
N ILE A 314 -27.99 40.81 20.00
CA ILE A 314 -27.62 41.83 21.00
C ILE A 314 -27.49 43.21 20.34
N ILE A 315 -26.84 43.33 19.19
CA ILE A 315 -26.70 44.59 18.44
C ILE A 315 -28.07 45.09 17.93
N GLN A 316 -28.96 44.19 17.50
CA GLN A 316 -30.33 44.55 17.16
C GLN A 316 -31.16 44.95 18.39
N ALA A 317 -31.01 44.27 19.54
CA ALA A 317 -31.66 44.63 20.79
C ALA A 317 -31.17 45.99 21.31
N THR A 318 -29.87 46.28 21.22
CA THR A 318 -29.30 47.60 21.58
C THR A 318 -29.77 48.69 20.61
N ARG A 319 -29.91 48.42 19.30
CA ARG A 319 -30.51 49.36 18.33
C ARG A 319 -32.00 49.61 18.57
N LEU A 320 -32.74 48.62 19.08
CA LEU A 320 -34.16 48.73 19.42
C LEU A 320 -34.42 49.47 20.74
N LEU A 321 -33.44 49.50 21.66
CA LEU A 321 -33.51 50.21 22.94
C LEU A 321 -32.97 51.65 22.89
N LEU A 322 -32.18 51.98 21.86
CA LEU A 322 -31.62 53.32 21.62
C LEU A 322 -32.63 54.46 21.32
N PRO A 323 -33.92 54.25 20.98
CA PRO A 323 -34.91 55.32 20.90
C PRO A 323 -35.71 55.56 22.20
N ILE A 324 -35.33 54.95 23.32
CA ILE A 324 -36.02 55.10 24.62
C ILE A 324 -35.22 55.96 25.62
N PHE A 325 -34.09 56.52 25.21
CA PHE A 325 -33.35 57.56 25.94
C PHE A 325 -33.15 58.80 25.05
#